data_AF-A0A327RX72-F1
#
_entry.id   AF-A0A327RX72-F1
#
_cell.length_a   1.000
_cell.length_b   1.000
_cell.length_c   1.000
_cell.angle_alpha   90.00
_cell.angle_beta   90.00
_cell.angle_gamma   90.00
#
_symmetry.space_group_name_H-M   'P 1'
#
loop_
_entity.id
_entity.type
_entity.pdbx_description
1 polymer ?
#
loop_
_entity_poly.entity_id
_entity_poly.type
_entity_poly.pdbx_seq_one_letter_code
_entity_poly.pdbx_strand_id
1 'polypeptide(L)' 'MKTHKGLFEARIKLGSNIWRVFCFFDKGKLVILLNGFTKKTQKTPQKEIDKAVRLMKEYYEEKNKGNGN' A
#
# COMPACT_ATOMS: atom_id res chain seq x y z
N MET A 1 -0.08 -1.54 12.85
CA MET A 1 -1.20 -2.35 12.32
C MET A 1 -0.70 -3.03 11.06
N LYS A 2 -0.53 -4.37 11.06
CA LYS A 2 -0.07 -5.15 9.90
C LYS A 2 -1.30 -5.83 9.30
N THR A 3 -1.66 -5.50 8.06
CA THR A 3 -2.85 -6.06 7.39
C THR A 3 -2.50 -7.31 6.59
N HIS A 4 -1.28 -7.36 6.05
CA HIS A 4 -0.70 -8.50 5.31
C HIS A 4 0.83 -8.47 5.40
N LYS A 5 1.54 -9.58 5.14
CA LYS A 5 3.01 -9.69 5.28
C LYS A 5 3.74 -8.63 4.44
N GLY A 6 4.13 -7.52 5.06
CA GLY A 6 4.89 -6.42 4.43
C GLY A 6 4.07 -5.24 3.93
N LEU A 7 2.73 -5.27 4.03
CA LEU A 7 1.85 -4.14 3.69
C LEU A 7 1.54 -3.31 4.93
N PHE A 8 1.71 -2.00 4.81
CA PHE A 8 1.51 -0.99 5.85
C PHE A 8 0.43 0.02 5.41
N GLU A 9 -0.20 0.66 6.40
CA GLU A 9 -1.16 1.74 6.18
C GLU A 9 -0.59 3.02 6.80
N ALA A 10 -0.19 3.97 5.94
CA ALA A 10 0.19 5.32 6.35
C ALA A 10 -1.06 6.15 6.60
N ARG A 11 -1.14 6.77 7.78
CA ARG A 11 -2.26 7.63 8.18
C ARG A 11 -1.83 9.08 8.11
N ILE A 12 -2.43 9.82 7.18
CA ILE A 12 -2.13 11.23 6.95
C ILE A 12 -3.33 12.03 7.43
N LYS A 13 -3.11 12.99 8.34
CA LYS A 13 -4.14 13.90 8.84
C LYS A 13 -3.76 15.33 8.47
N LEU A 14 -4.65 16.02 7.75
CA LEU A 14 -4.54 17.46 7.49
C LEU A 14 -5.86 18.13 7.86
N GLY A 15 -5.84 18.91 8.93
CA GLY A 15 -7.06 19.47 9.51
C GLY A 15 -8.07 18.38 9.87
N SER A 16 -9.28 18.49 9.31
CA SER A 16 -10.37 17.51 9.47
C SER A 16 -10.30 16.33 8.49
N ASN A 17 -9.41 16.38 7.49
CA ASN A 17 -9.29 15.34 6.48
C ASN A 17 -8.30 14.27 6.94
N ILE A 18 -8.71 13.01 6.82
CA ILE A 18 -7.89 11.84 7.15
C ILE A 18 -7.79 10.98 5.89
N TRP A 19 -6.56 10.76 5.42
CA TRP A 19 -6.27 9.81 4.35
C TRP A 19 -5.54 8.60 4.89
N ARG A 20 -5.80 7.48 4.24
CA ARG A 20 -5.09 6.22 4.44
C ARG A 20 -4.44 5.86 3.13
N VAL A 21 -3.12 5.72 3.15
CA VAL A 21 -2.33 5.31 2.00
C VAL A 21 -1.72 3.95 2.31
N PHE A 22 -1.95 2.98 1.43
CA PHE A 22 -1.26 1.70 1.54
C PHE A 22 0.16 1.84 1.02
N CYS A 23 1.12 1.26 1.73
CA CYS A 23 2.51 1.26 1.32
C CYS A 23 3.23 -0.01 1.73
N PHE A 24 4.33 -0.30 1.05
CA PHE A 24 5.22 -1.38 1.44
C PHE A 24 6.68 -0.97 1.26
N PHE A 25 7.55 -1.66 1.98
CA PHE A 25 8.99 -1.47 1.87
C PHE A 25 9.57 -2.49 0.91
N ASP A 26 10.43 -2.03 0.03
CA ASP A 26 11.26 -2.83 -0.83
C ASP A 26 12.74 -2.56 -0.53
N LYS A 27 13.53 -3.64 -0.38
CA LYS A 27 14.96 -3.61 -0.02
C LYS A 27 15.31 -2.69 1.17
N GLY A 28 14.37 -2.47 2.10
CA GLY A 28 14.54 -1.71 3.34
C GLY A 28 14.71 -0.20 3.22
N LYS A 29 15.03 0.34 2.04
CA LYS A 29 15.25 1.78 1.79
C LYS A 29 14.26 2.39 0.80
N LEU A 30 13.51 1.58 0.05
CA LEU A 30 12.51 2.05 -0.90
C LEU A 30 11.12 1.89 -0.28
N VAL A 31 10.34 2.97 -0.24
CA VAL A 31 8.94 2.95 0.18
C VAL A 31 8.08 3.17 -1.04
N ILE A 32 7.21 2.20 -1.32
CA ILE A 32 6.27 2.28 -2.44
C ILE A 32 4.89 2.61 -1.90
N LEU A 33 4.37 3.76 -2.33
CA LEU A 33 3.01 4.19 -2.05
C LEU A 33 2.09 3.62 -3.13
N LEU A 34 1.07 2.89 -2.70
CA LEU A 34 0.04 2.30 -3.55
C LEU A 34 -1.17 3.25 -3.61
N ASN A 35 -2.37 2.72 -3.34
CA ASN A 35 -3.59 3.50 -3.36
C ASN A 35 -3.76 4.29 -2.06
N GLY A 36 -4.15 5.56 -2.21
CA GLY A 36 -4.57 6.44 -1.13
C GLY A 36 -6.06 6.70 -1.20
N PHE A 37 -6.77 6.59 -0.08
CA PHE A 37 -8.19 6.90 -0.01
C PHE A 37 -8.51 7.76 1.21
N THR A 38 -9.45 8.69 1.03
CA THR A 38 -9.99 9.48 2.13
C THR A 38 -10.87 8.59 3.01
N LYS A 39 -10.72 8.70 4.32
CA LYS A 39 -11.53 7.98 5.30
C LYS A 39 -12.99 8.44 5.22
N LYS A 40 -13.78 7.79 4.37
CA LYS A 40 -15.25 7.94 4.34
C LYS A 40 -15.93 7.06 5.38
N THR A 41 -15.29 5.97 5.80
CA THR A 41 -15.81 4.98 6.74
C THR A 41 -14.77 4.62 7.81
N GLN A 42 -15.20 4.13 8.97
CA GLN A 42 -14.30 3.78 10.09
C GLN A 42 -13.35 2.62 9.75
N LYS A 43 -13.89 1.60 9.07
CA LYS A 43 -13.17 0.40 8.63
C LYS A 43 -12.59 0.59 7.24
N THR A 44 -11.37 0.11 7.03
CA THR A 44 -10.76 0.06 5.71
C THR A 44 -11.51 -0.96 4.85
N PRO A 45 -12.06 -0.58 3.68
CA PRO A 45 -12.80 -1.51 2.84
C PRO A 45 -11.91 -2.67 2.39
N GLN A 46 -12.42 -3.90 2.46
CA GLN A 46 -11.66 -5.09 2.06
C GLN A 46 -11.17 -5.01 0.61
N LYS A 47 -11.99 -4.45 -0.29
CA LYS A 47 -11.63 -4.24 -1.70
C LYS A 47 -10.34 -3.43 -1.89
N GLU A 48 -10.09 -2.43 -1.04
CA GLU A 48 -8.88 -1.61 -1.10
C GLU A 48 -7.65 -2.37 -0.60
N ILE A 49 -7.83 -3.23 0.41
CA ILE A 49 -6.78 -4.13 0.90
C ILE A 49 -6.40 -5.13 -0.20
N ASP A 50 -7.40 -5.77 -0.82
CA ASP A 50 -7.19 -6.77 -1.87
C ASP A 50 -6.50 -6.14 -3.09
N LYS A 51 -6.90 -4.91 -3.46
CA LYS A 51 -6.24 -4.13 -4.52
C LYS A 51 -4.78 -3.83 -4.17
N ALA A 52 -4.49 -3.41 -2.94
CA ALA A 52 -3.13 -3.13 -2.51
C ALA A 52 -2.24 -4.39 -2.51
N VAL A 53 -2.78 -5.54 -2.09
CA VAL A 53 -2.07 -6.83 -2.15
C VAL A 53 -1.77 -7.22 -3.60
N ARG A 54 -2.74 -7.06 -4.51
CA ARG A 54 -2.54 -7.35 -5.93
C ARG A 54 -1.43 -6.48 -6.54
N LEU A 55 -1.48 -5.17 -6.30
CA LEU A 55 -0.48 -4.22 -6.82
C LEU A 55 0.93 -4.52 -6.26
N MET A 56 1.04 -4.88 -4.99
CA MET A 56 2.31 -5.29 -4.39
C MET A 56 2.88 -6.53 -5.10
N LYS A 57 2.03 -7.53 -5.38
CA LYS A 57 2.45 -8.75 -6.09
C LYS A 57 2.90 -8.45 -7.52
N GLU A 58 2.12 -7.67 -8.26
CA GLU A 58 2.44 -7.23 -9.62
C GLU A 58 3.80 -6.50 -9.66
N TYR A 59 4.05 -5.59 -8.70
CA TYR A 59 5.34 -4.89 -8.60
C TYR A 59 6.53 -5.86 -8.45
N TYR A 60 6.43 -6.87 -7.57
CA TYR A 60 7.52 -7.83 -7.39
C TYR A 60 7.71 -8.74 -8.61
N GLU A 61 6.63 -9.10 -9.29
CA GLU A 61 6.69 -9.88 -10.53
C GLU A 61 7.38 -9.10 -11.66
N GLU A 62 7.00 -7.84 -11.87
CA GLU A 62 7.64 -6.96 -12.86
C GLU A 62 9.10 -6.70 -12.53
N LYS A 63 9.41 -6.43 -11.26
CA LYS A 63 10.78 -6.21 -10.80
C LYS A 63 11.69 -7.43 -11.04
N ASN A 64 11.16 -8.63 -10.84
CA ASN A 64 11.92 -9.86 -11.10
C ASN A 64 12.14 -10.09 -12.61
N LYS A 65 11.20 -9.66 -13.47
CA LYS A 65 11.36 -9.71 -14.93
C LYS A 65 12.36 -8.66 -15.45
N GLY A 66 12.45 -7.50 -14.82
CA GLY A 66 13.34 -6.41 -15.23
C GLY A 66 14.83 -6.58 -14.89
N ASN A 67 15.19 -7.53 -14.01
CA ASN A 67 16.59 -7.85 -13.67
C ASN A 67 17.18 -8.98 -14.56
N GLY A 68 16.51 -9.31 -15.66
CA GLY A 68 16.90 -10.38 -16.59
C GLY A 68 17.51 -9.89 -17.92
N ASN A 69 18.09 -8.69 -17.96
CA ASN A 69 18.90 -8.20 -19.09
C ASN A 69 20.29 -7.78 -18.61
#